data_AF-A0A024FLN0-F1
#
_entry.id   AF-A0A024FLN0-F1
#
_cell.length_a   1.000
_cell.length_b   1.000
_cell.length_c   1.000
_cell.angle_alpha   90.00
_cell.angle_beta   90.00
_cell.angle_gamma   90.00
#
_symmetry.space_group_name_H-M   'P 1'
#
loop_
_entity.id
_entity.type
_entity.pdbx_description
1 polymer ?
#
loop_
_entity_poly.entity_id
_entity_poly.type
_entity_poly.pdbx_seq_one_letter_code
_entity_poly.pdbx_strand_id
1 'polypeptide(L)'
;MKVLKNSIVIVVLLVSTMSFAQDRELTEEQKEQVKEQLEQYFEKLDLSEEQKPKFEEITKKYALQMKTLKTSDKGRFAKYKEFKSIKRSKNKEMKTLLSDEQYKIYKNTQKEIQKKMKEKRKNIN
;
A
#
# COMPACT_ATOMS: atom_id res chain seq x y z
N MET A 1 -22.11 26.82 -4.26
CA MET A 1 -21.93 26.15 -2.96
C MET A 1 -20.78 25.18 -3.07
N LYS A 2 -19.76 25.36 -2.23
CA LYS A 2 -18.58 24.50 -2.13
C LYS A 2 -18.95 23.15 -1.52
N VAL A 3 -18.12 22.15 -1.83
CA VAL A 3 -17.76 20.92 -1.08
C VAL A 3 -18.27 19.58 -1.61
N LEU A 4 -17.48 18.97 -2.51
CA LEU A 4 -17.06 17.59 -2.27
C LEU A 4 -15.52 17.58 -2.25
N LYS A 5 -14.97 17.52 -1.04
CA LYS A 5 -13.53 17.34 -0.81
C LYS A 5 -13.20 15.88 -1.09
N ASN A 6 -12.56 15.63 -2.23
CA ASN A 6 -11.95 14.34 -2.57
C ASN A 6 -11.04 13.90 -1.42
N SER A 7 -11.52 12.96 -0.62
CA SER A 7 -10.75 12.36 0.47
C SER A 7 -10.04 11.12 -0.09
N ILE A 8 -8.93 11.35 -0.80
CA ILE A 8 -8.01 10.30 -1.20
C ILE A 8 -7.27 9.86 0.07
N VAL A 9 -7.65 8.70 0.61
CA VAL A 9 -6.97 8.09 1.75
C VAL A 9 -5.66 7.48 1.26
N ILE A 10 -4.60 8.28 1.29
CA ILE A 10 -3.23 7.89 0.96
C ILE A 10 -2.68 7.03 2.10
N VAL A 11 -2.44 5.75 1.84
CA VAL A 11 -1.77 4.83 2.79
C VAL A 11 -0.37 4.54 2.27
N VAL A 12 0.57 5.40 2.66
CA VAL A 12 1.99 5.31 2.32
C VAL A 12 2.67 4.21 3.12
N LEU A 13 3.24 3.23 2.42
CA LEU A 13 4.08 2.16 2.97
C LEU A 13 5.57 2.41 2.66
N LEU A 14 6.10 3.57 3.06
CA LEU A 14 7.52 3.91 2.92
C LEU A 14 8.01 4.78 4.10
N VAL A 15 8.19 4.23 5.29
CA VAL A 15 9.13 4.82 6.26
C VAL A 15 9.78 3.70 7.08
N SER A 16 11.08 3.51 6.91
CA SER A 16 11.93 2.77 7.84
C SER A 16 13.12 3.65 8.21
N THR A 17 12.94 4.45 9.26
CA THR A 17 14.04 4.98 10.09
C THR A 17 13.60 4.81 11.54
N MET A 18 14.48 4.27 12.38
CA MET A 18 14.18 3.87 13.76
C MET A 18 14.10 5.07 14.71
N SER A 19 13.15 4.95 15.63
CA SER A 19 13.07 5.55 16.97
C SER A 19 12.62 7.02 17.17
N PHE A 20 11.62 7.12 18.05
CA PHE A 20 11.03 8.27 18.75
C PHE A 20 9.96 9.13 18.04
N ALA A 21 8.70 8.86 18.41
CA ALA A 21 7.66 9.83 18.77
C ALA A 21 7.15 10.90 17.77
N GLN A 22 7.48 10.87 16.49
CA GLN A 22 6.86 11.78 15.52
C GLN A 22 6.21 11.00 14.38
N ASP A 23 4.88 11.16 14.25
CA ASP A 23 4.23 11.08 12.96
C ASP A 23 5.00 12.01 12.01
N ARG A 24 5.98 11.46 11.28
CA ARG A 24 6.62 12.20 10.21
C ARG A 24 5.57 12.40 9.14
N GLU A 25 4.94 13.57 9.15
CA GLU A 25 4.27 14.06 7.97
C GLU A 25 5.27 14.04 6.82
N LEU A 26 4.87 13.42 5.71
CA LEU A 26 5.64 13.42 4.48
C LEU A 26 5.89 14.87 4.07
N THR A 27 7.10 15.19 3.60
CA THR A 27 7.32 16.49 2.96
C THR A 27 6.45 16.60 1.71
N GLU A 28 6.12 17.82 1.27
CA GLU A 28 5.31 18.02 0.06
C GLU A 28 5.94 17.33 -1.17
N GLU A 29 7.26 17.38 -1.29
CA GLU A 29 8.00 16.65 -2.35
C GLU A 29 7.83 15.12 -2.24
N GLN A 30 7.85 14.55 -1.03
CA GLN A 30 7.61 13.13 -0.83
C GLN A 30 6.16 12.74 -1.12
N LYS A 31 5.20 13.62 -0.81
CA LYS A 31 3.79 13.41 -1.16
C LYS A 31 3.60 13.41 -2.67
N GLU A 32 4.21 14.35 -3.39
CA GLU A 32 4.16 14.44 -4.86
C GLU A 32 4.77 13.17 -5.49
N GLN A 33 5.96 12.74 -5.04
CA GLN A 33 6.60 11.53 -5.54
C GLN A 33 5.77 10.26 -5.28
N VAL A 34 5.09 10.17 -4.13
CA VAL A 34 4.19 9.04 -3.84
C VAL A 34 2.96 9.09 -4.74
N LYS A 35 2.41 10.29 -4.98
CA LYS A 35 1.26 10.49 -5.85
C LYS A 35 1.58 10.11 -7.30
N GLU A 36 2.70 10.58 -7.85
CA GLU A 36 3.17 10.19 -9.20
C GLU A 36 3.36 8.67 -9.32
N GLN A 37 3.98 8.03 -8.32
CA GLN A 37 4.15 6.56 -8.33
C GLN A 37 2.82 5.81 -8.28
N LEU A 38 1.83 6.37 -7.58
CA LEU A 38 0.48 5.81 -7.52
C LEU A 38 -0.25 6.01 -8.85
N GLU A 39 -0.17 7.19 -9.45
CA GLU A 39 -0.76 7.50 -10.75
C GLU A 39 -0.19 6.57 -11.83
N GLN A 40 1.13 6.47 -11.95
CA GLN A 40 1.79 5.53 -12.87
C GLN A 40 1.38 4.08 -12.63
N TYR A 41 1.14 3.70 -11.37
CA TYR A 41 0.69 2.37 -11.03
C TYR A 41 -0.76 2.12 -11.46
N PHE A 42 -1.66 3.08 -11.23
CA PHE A 42 -3.05 2.99 -11.65
C PHE A 42 -3.19 3.00 -13.17
N GLU A 43 -2.39 3.81 -13.87
CA GLU A 43 -2.31 3.81 -15.34
C GLU A 43 -1.86 2.45 -15.86
N LYS A 44 -0.78 1.87 -15.30
CA LYS A 44 -0.32 0.53 -15.70
C LYS A 44 -1.31 -0.58 -15.40
N LEU A 45 -2.10 -0.42 -14.34
CA LEU A 45 -3.11 -1.41 -13.97
C LEU A 45 -4.36 -1.31 -14.83
N ASP A 46 -4.55 -0.17 -15.52
CA ASP A 46 -5.64 0.11 -16.46
C ASP A 46 -6.99 -0.43 -15.96
N LEU A 47 -7.39 0.04 -14.77
CA LEU A 47 -8.61 -0.42 -14.13
C LEU A 47 -9.83 0.16 -14.86
N SER A 48 -10.77 -0.70 -15.23
CA SER A 48 -12.07 -0.27 -15.74
C SER A 48 -12.86 0.53 -14.68
N GLU A 49 -13.81 1.35 -15.12
CA GLU A 49 -14.66 2.14 -14.23
C GLU A 49 -15.43 1.28 -13.22
N GLU A 50 -15.76 0.04 -13.56
CA GLU A 50 -16.41 -0.91 -12.66
C GLU A 50 -15.45 -1.54 -11.64
N GLN A 51 -14.16 -1.66 -11.99
CA GLN A 51 -13.13 -2.23 -11.11
C GLN A 51 -12.61 -1.21 -10.10
N LYS A 52 -12.52 0.07 -10.48
CA LYS A 52 -12.02 1.17 -9.62
C LYS A 52 -12.67 1.21 -8.22
N PRO A 53 -14.00 1.28 -8.06
CA PRO A 53 -14.61 1.37 -6.73
C PRO A 53 -14.35 0.11 -5.88
N LYS A 54 -14.41 -1.07 -6.48
CA LYS A 54 -14.12 -2.35 -5.80
C LYS A 54 -12.65 -2.43 -5.37
N PHE A 55 -11.74 -1.96 -6.22
CA PHE A 55 -10.30 -1.93 -5.93
C PHE A 55 -10.00 -1.00 -4.75
N GLU A 56 -10.65 0.17 -4.72
CA GLU A 56 -10.54 1.13 -3.64
C GLU A 56 -11.07 0.56 -2.33
N GLU A 57 -12.23 -0.10 -2.35
CA GLU A 57 -12.83 -0.75 -1.19
C GLU A 57 -11.90 -1.82 -0.60
N ILE A 58 -11.42 -2.75 -1.43
CA ILE A 58 -10.46 -3.78 -1.02
C ILE A 58 -9.21 -3.11 -0.44
N THR A 59 -8.69 -2.06 -1.09
CA THR A 59 -7.50 -1.36 -0.61
C THR A 59 -7.71 -0.69 0.75
N LYS A 60 -8.84 0.00 0.96
CA LYS A 60 -9.20 0.63 2.24
C LYS A 60 -9.36 -0.41 3.35
N LYS A 61 -10.06 -1.52 3.09
CA LYS A 61 -10.24 -2.63 4.02
C LYS A 61 -8.90 -3.15 4.55
N TYR A 62 -7.98 -3.47 3.64
CA TYR A 62 -6.67 -4.02 4.02
C TYR A 62 -5.71 -2.97 4.60
N ALA A 63 -5.87 -1.70 4.24
CA ALA A 63 -5.14 -0.60 4.88
C ALA A 63 -5.52 -0.44 6.35
N LEU A 64 -6.82 -0.51 6.68
CA LEU A 64 -7.29 -0.45 8.05
C LEU A 64 -6.73 -1.61 8.88
N GLN A 65 -6.78 -2.84 8.34
CA GLN A 65 -6.18 -4.02 9.00
C GLN A 65 -4.68 -3.84 9.25
N MET A 66 -3.95 -3.25 8.30
CA MET A 66 -2.53 -2.95 8.45
C MET A 66 -2.28 -1.90 9.54
N LYS A 67 -3.11 -0.87 9.61
CA LYS A 67 -3.05 0.17 10.65
C LYS A 67 -3.27 -0.45 12.03
N THR A 68 -4.32 -1.26 12.19
CA THR A 68 -4.60 -2.00 13.43
C THR A 68 -3.44 -2.93 13.81
N LEU A 69 -2.85 -3.63 12.85
CA LEU A 69 -1.70 -4.49 13.11
C LEU A 69 -0.49 -3.70 13.61
N LYS A 70 -0.23 -2.54 12.99
CA LYS A 70 0.89 -1.65 13.37
C LYS A 70 0.76 -1.21 14.83
N THR A 71 -0.45 -0.78 15.24
CA THR A 71 -0.74 -0.27 16.59
C THR A 71 -1.02 -1.35 17.63
N SER A 72 -1.13 -2.62 17.25
CA SER A 72 -1.37 -3.71 18.23
C SER A 72 -0.18 -3.97 19.16
N ASP A 73 -0.42 -4.52 20.34
CA ASP A 73 0.63 -4.91 21.31
C ASP A 73 1.26 -6.29 21.02
N LYS A 74 0.96 -6.87 19.85
CA LYS A 74 1.46 -8.19 19.46
C LYS A 74 2.98 -8.20 19.33
N GLY A 75 3.62 -9.29 19.77
CA GLY A 75 5.05 -9.52 19.57
C GLY A 75 5.45 -9.53 18.09
N ARG A 76 6.73 -9.25 17.80
CA ARG A 76 7.26 -9.09 16.42
C ARG A 76 6.92 -10.27 15.50
N PHE A 77 7.08 -11.50 16.00
CA PHE A 77 6.79 -12.72 15.23
C PHE A 77 5.29 -12.88 14.92
N ALA A 78 4.43 -12.62 15.90
CA ALA A 78 2.98 -12.65 15.72
C ALA A 78 2.54 -11.59 14.70
N LYS A 79 3.06 -10.35 14.81
CA LYS A 79 2.80 -9.29 13.82
C LYS A 79 3.22 -9.71 12.42
N TYR A 80 4.36 -10.36 12.27
CA TYR A 80 4.84 -10.82 10.97
C TYR A 80 3.95 -11.92 10.36
N LYS A 81 3.49 -12.88 11.18
CA LYS A 81 2.56 -13.93 10.73
C LYS A 81 1.25 -13.33 10.24
N GLU A 82 0.69 -12.37 10.98
CA GLU A 82 -0.55 -11.70 10.63
C GLU A 82 -0.40 -10.78 9.41
N PHE A 83 0.70 -10.05 9.30
CA PHE A 83 1.06 -9.30 8.10
C PHE A 83 1.04 -10.19 6.85
N LYS A 84 1.64 -11.39 6.94
CA LYS A 84 1.60 -12.37 5.84
C LYS A 84 0.18 -12.82 5.53
N SER A 85 -0.66 -13.03 6.54
CA SER A 85 -2.06 -13.40 6.37
C SER A 85 -2.84 -12.30 5.63
N ILE A 86 -2.80 -11.06 6.13
CA ILE A 86 -3.42 -9.87 5.53
C ILE A 86 -2.99 -9.74 4.06
N LYS A 87 -1.69 -9.87 3.78
CA LYS A 87 -1.16 -9.81 2.41
C LYS A 87 -1.71 -10.93 1.51
N ARG A 88 -1.82 -12.16 2.01
CA ARG A 88 -2.36 -13.29 1.25
C ARG A 88 -3.84 -13.07 0.94
N SER A 89 -4.63 -12.64 1.92
CA SER A 89 -6.05 -12.37 1.74
C SER A 89 -6.29 -11.24 0.75
N LYS A 90 -5.53 -10.13 0.84
CA LYS A 90 -5.59 -9.04 -0.15
C LYS A 90 -5.31 -9.54 -1.56
N ASN A 91 -4.26 -10.34 -1.74
CA ASN A 91 -3.93 -10.88 -3.06
C ASN A 91 -5.03 -11.79 -3.61
N LYS A 92 -5.71 -12.56 -2.75
CA LYS A 92 -6.82 -13.43 -3.17
C LYS A 92 -8.00 -12.58 -3.66
N GLU A 93 -8.41 -11.57 -2.91
CA GLU A 93 -9.49 -10.66 -3.33
C GLU A 93 -9.12 -9.89 -4.60
N MET A 94 -7.88 -9.39 -4.69
CA MET A 94 -7.40 -8.71 -5.90
C MET A 94 -7.36 -9.63 -7.12
N LYS A 95 -7.04 -10.92 -6.96
CA LYS A 95 -7.07 -11.89 -8.06
C LYS A 95 -8.49 -12.10 -8.59
N THR A 96 -9.49 -12.02 -7.73
CA THR A 96 -10.90 -12.16 -8.15
C THR A 96 -11.41 -10.91 -8.87
N LEU A 97 -10.88 -9.72 -8.54
CA LEU A 97 -11.29 -8.47 -9.14
C LEU A 97 -10.59 -8.16 -10.48
N LEU A 98 -9.30 -8.46 -10.56
CA LEU A 98 -8.43 -8.11 -11.68
C LEU A 98 -8.43 -9.21 -12.74
N SER A 99 -8.21 -8.83 -14.00
CA SER A 99 -7.86 -9.80 -15.03
C SER A 99 -6.51 -10.47 -14.73
N ASP A 100 -6.20 -11.59 -15.40
CA ASP A 100 -4.92 -12.27 -15.18
C ASP A 100 -3.71 -11.38 -15.52
N GLU A 101 -3.83 -10.54 -16.54
CA GLU A 101 -2.78 -9.59 -16.94
C GLU A 101 -2.63 -8.46 -15.91
N GLN A 102 -3.73 -7.84 -15.51
CA GLN A 102 -3.74 -6.82 -14.45
C GLN A 102 -3.18 -7.39 -13.13
N TYR A 103 -3.54 -8.63 -12.79
CA TYR A 103 -3.05 -9.30 -11.59
C TYR A 103 -1.54 -9.59 -11.69
N LYS A 104 -1.02 -9.93 -12.87
CA LYS A 104 0.42 -10.09 -13.10
C LYS A 104 1.16 -8.77 -12.87
N ILE A 105 0.66 -7.66 -13.41
CA ILE A 105 1.20 -6.31 -13.18
C ILE A 105 1.19 -5.99 -11.69
N TYR A 106 0.05 -6.16 -11.03
CA TYR A 106 -0.11 -6.00 -9.59
C TYR A 106 0.95 -6.77 -8.78
N LYS A 107 1.16 -8.06 -9.10
CA LYS A 107 2.15 -8.91 -8.41
C LYS A 107 3.59 -8.47 -8.69
N ASN A 108 3.89 -8.00 -9.88
CA ASN A 108 5.22 -7.51 -10.24
C ASN A 108 5.54 -6.20 -9.51
N THR A 109 4.62 -5.24 -9.47
CA THR A 109 4.80 -4.00 -8.68
C THR A 109 5.06 -4.32 -7.21
N GLN A 110 4.31 -5.27 -6.62
CA GLN A 110 4.57 -5.70 -5.24
C GLN A 110 5.98 -6.27 -5.03
N LYS A 111 6.54 -6.98 -6.02
CA LYS A 111 7.90 -7.54 -5.94
C LYS A 111 8.94 -6.44 -6.08
N GLU A 112 8.75 -5.49 -6.99
CA GLU A 112 9.63 -4.34 -7.18
C GLU A 112 9.71 -3.48 -5.93
N ILE A 113 8.57 -3.15 -5.32
CA ILE A 113 8.54 -2.41 -4.04
C ILE A 113 9.31 -3.18 -2.96
N GLN A 114 9.12 -4.49 -2.85
CA GLN A 114 9.88 -5.31 -1.91
C GLN A 114 11.39 -5.33 -2.19
N LYS A 115 11.78 -5.34 -3.47
CA LYS A 115 13.19 -5.29 -3.88
C LYS A 115 13.81 -3.96 -3.49
N LYS A 116 13.18 -2.84 -3.86
CA LYS A 116 13.60 -1.48 -3.48
C LYS A 116 13.73 -1.33 -1.96
N MET A 117 12.79 -1.88 -1.19
CA MET A 117 12.86 -1.87 0.28
C MET A 117 14.01 -2.70 0.84
N LYS A 118 14.35 -3.83 0.22
CA LYS A 118 15.52 -4.63 0.62
C LYS A 118 16.82 -3.92 0.29
N GLU A 119 16.93 -3.31 -0.88
CA GLU A 119 18.10 -2.54 -1.31
C GLU A 119 18.35 -1.35 -0.38
N LYS A 120 17.31 -0.56 -0.07
CA LYS A 120 17.42 0.54 0.91
C LYS A 120 17.94 0.07 2.27
N ARG A 121 17.51 -1.10 2.76
CA ARG A 121 18.01 -1.66 4.03
C ARG A 121 19.46 -2.11 3.95
N LYS A 122 19.91 -2.62 2.80
CA LYS A 122 21.32 -3.01 2.60
C LYS A 122 22.23 -1.79 2.58
N ASN A 123 21.81 -0.69 1.98
CA ASN A 123 22.61 0.54 1.87
C ASN A 123 22.66 1.37 3.16
N ILE A 124 21.91 0.99 4.20
CA ILE A 124 21.89 1.65 5.52
C ILE A 124 22.77 0.88 6.53
N ASN A 125 23.23 -0.33 6.19
CA ASN A 125 24.20 -1.11 6.96
C ASN A 125 25.59 -1.02 6.32
#